data_AF-G3H0J0-F1
#
_entry.id   AF-G3H0J0-F1
#
_cell.length_a   1.000
_cell.length_b   1.000
_cell.length_c   1.000
_cell.angle_alpha   90.00
_cell.angle_beta   90.00
_cell.angle_gamma   90.00
#
_symmetry.space_group_name_H-M   'P 1'
#
loop_
_entity.id
_entity.type
_entity.pdbx_description
1 polymer ?
#
loop_
_entity_poly.entity_id
_entity_poly.type
_entity_poly.pdbx_seq_one_letter_code
_entity_poly.pdbx_strand_id
1 'polypeptide(L)'
;GLSKSLGLIEGYGGRGKGGLPATLSPSEEEKAKGPHEKYGYNSYLSEKISLDRSIPDYRPTKCKELKYSKELPQISIIFIFVNEALSVILRSVHSAVNHTPTHLLKEIILVDDNSDEEELKAPLEEYVHKRYPGLVKVVRNQKREGLIRARIEGWKAATGQVTGFFDAHVEFTAGWAEPVLSRIQENRKRVILPSIDNIKQDNFEVQRYENSALGDSWELWCMYISPPKDWWDAGDPSLPIRSVTSKLWRVW
;
A
#
# COMPACT_ATOMS: atom_id res chain seq x y z
N GLY A 1 -17.91 -4.84 -16.83
CA GLY A 1 -17.32 -4.07 -15.73
C GLY A 1 -16.19 -3.22 -16.26
N LEU A 2 -15.88 -2.12 -15.59
CA LEU A 2 -14.81 -1.16 -15.99
C LEU A 2 -13.43 -1.84 -16.06
N SER A 3 -13.18 -2.85 -15.22
CA SER A 3 -11.94 -3.63 -15.20
C SER A 3 -11.83 -4.59 -16.37
N LYS A 4 -12.95 -5.19 -16.79
CA LYS A 4 -12.98 -6.15 -17.89
C LYS A 4 -12.53 -5.52 -19.22
N SER A 5 -12.83 -4.24 -19.46
CA SER A 5 -12.32 -3.50 -20.63
C SER A 5 -10.81 -3.28 -20.59
N LEU A 6 -10.19 -3.36 -19.41
CA LEU A 6 -8.75 -3.28 -19.20
C LEU A 6 -8.11 -4.68 -19.07
N GLY A 7 -8.87 -5.76 -19.30
CA GLY A 7 -8.38 -7.14 -19.12
C GLY A 7 -8.18 -7.58 -17.67
N LEU A 8 -8.67 -6.80 -16.70
CA LEU A 8 -8.52 -7.04 -15.27
C LEU A 8 -9.73 -7.73 -14.65
N ILE A 9 -9.51 -8.35 -13.49
CA ILE A 9 -10.49 -9.17 -12.77
C ILE A 9 -10.87 -8.47 -11.46
N GLU A 10 -12.16 -8.45 -11.13
CA GLU A 10 -12.71 -7.94 -9.86
C GLU A 10 -13.42 -9.04 -9.07
N GLY A 11 -13.61 -8.81 -7.76
CA GLY A 11 -14.29 -9.71 -6.83
C GLY A 11 -13.37 -10.58 -5.94
N TYR A 12 -13.89 -11.16 -4.88
CA TYR A 12 -13.10 -11.83 -3.82
C TYR A 12 -12.59 -13.25 -4.15
N GLY A 13 -12.72 -13.68 -5.41
CA GLY A 13 -12.39 -15.03 -5.86
C GLY A 13 -11.14 -15.10 -6.73
N GLY A 14 -10.82 -16.32 -7.20
CA GLY A 14 -9.78 -16.55 -8.19
C GLY A 14 -8.39 -16.83 -7.62
N ARG A 15 -7.38 -16.65 -8.47
CA ARG A 15 -5.97 -16.88 -8.15
C ARG A 15 -5.52 -15.97 -7.01
N GLY A 16 -4.65 -16.46 -6.14
CA GLY A 16 -4.07 -15.67 -5.06
C GLY A 16 -5.04 -15.26 -3.93
N LYS A 17 -6.25 -15.84 -3.91
CA LYS A 17 -7.24 -15.62 -2.84
C LYS A 17 -6.66 -15.99 -1.48
N GLY A 18 -6.90 -15.13 -0.50
CA GLY A 18 -6.42 -15.31 0.88
C GLY A 18 -4.92 -15.04 1.02
N GLY A 19 -4.32 -14.31 0.06
CA GLY A 19 -2.88 -14.08 -0.01
C GLY A 19 -2.04 -15.32 -0.26
N LEU A 20 -2.65 -16.42 -0.71
CA LEU A 20 -1.94 -17.65 -1.08
C LEU A 20 -1.13 -17.47 -2.36
N PRO A 21 -0.10 -18.31 -2.60
CA PRO A 21 0.65 -18.27 -3.85
C PRO A 21 -0.27 -18.57 -5.03
N ALA A 22 -0.16 -17.75 -6.08
CA ALA A 22 -0.85 -17.93 -7.34
C ALA A 22 0.06 -18.57 -8.38
N THR A 23 -0.51 -19.35 -9.29
CA THR A 23 0.23 -20.07 -10.33
C THR A 23 -0.31 -19.76 -11.72
N LEU A 24 0.58 -19.88 -12.70
CA LEU A 24 0.29 -19.81 -14.12
C LEU A 24 0.31 -21.23 -14.71
N SER A 25 -0.38 -21.44 -15.82
CA SER A 25 -0.17 -22.63 -16.65
C SER A 25 1.13 -22.50 -17.45
N PRO A 26 1.72 -23.61 -17.96
CA PRO A 26 2.98 -23.54 -18.70
C PRO A 26 2.97 -22.60 -19.93
N SER A 27 1.83 -22.50 -20.63
CA SER A 27 1.68 -21.58 -21.77
C SER A 27 1.55 -20.11 -21.36
N GLU A 28 1.08 -19.85 -20.13
CA GLU A 28 1.04 -18.52 -19.54
C GLU A 28 2.42 -18.10 -18.99
N GLU A 29 3.21 -19.04 -18.47
CA GLU A 29 4.58 -18.76 -18.00
C GLU A 29 5.47 -18.21 -19.12
N GLU A 30 5.37 -18.77 -20.33
CA GLU A 30 6.10 -18.23 -21.49
C GLU A 30 5.72 -16.79 -21.82
N LYS A 31 4.45 -16.41 -21.62
CA LYS A 31 3.99 -15.02 -21.80
C LYS A 31 4.44 -14.09 -20.68
N ALA A 32 4.70 -14.64 -19.50
CA ALA A 32 5.07 -13.87 -18.31
C ALA A 32 6.55 -13.46 -18.28
N LYS A 33 7.44 -14.14 -19.04
CA LYS A 33 8.89 -13.86 -19.02
C LYS A 33 9.24 -12.40 -19.34
N GLY A 34 8.76 -11.86 -20.45
CA GLY A 34 9.04 -10.47 -20.85
C GLY A 34 8.52 -9.43 -19.84
N PRO A 35 7.24 -9.50 -19.42
CA PRO A 35 6.72 -8.62 -18.37
C PRO A 35 7.46 -8.75 -17.03
N HIS A 36 7.94 -9.94 -16.67
CA HIS A 36 8.70 -10.14 -15.43
C HIS A 36 10.04 -9.38 -15.46
N GLU A 37 10.78 -9.45 -16.56
CA GLU A 37 12.03 -8.70 -16.74
C GLU A 37 11.82 -7.18 -16.73
N LYS A 38 10.70 -6.70 -17.30
CA LYS A 38 10.37 -5.27 -17.35
C LYS A 38 10.10 -4.66 -15.97
N TYR A 39 9.26 -5.33 -15.16
CA TYR A 39 8.79 -4.77 -13.89
C TYR A 39 9.56 -5.28 -12.67
N GLY A 40 10.37 -6.33 -12.81
CA GLY A 40 11.08 -6.99 -11.70
C GLY A 40 10.19 -7.94 -10.87
N TYR A 41 8.95 -8.16 -11.29
CA TYR A 41 7.99 -9.07 -10.67
C TYR A 41 6.97 -9.57 -11.72
N ASN A 42 6.22 -10.62 -11.39
CA ASN A 42 5.31 -11.29 -12.32
C ASN A 42 4.01 -10.50 -12.58
N SER A 43 4.13 -9.38 -13.29
CA SER A 43 3.01 -8.50 -13.68
C SER A 43 1.93 -9.22 -14.51
N TYR A 44 2.31 -10.19 -15.35
CA TYR A 44 1.35 -11.02 -16.09
C TYR A 44 0.45 -11.83 -15.13
N LEU A 45 1.04 -12.45 -14.10
CA LEU A 45 0.26 -13.13 -13.06
C LEU A 45 -0.60 -12.15 -12.27
N SER A 46 -0.08 -10.96 -11.96
CA SER A 46 -0.85 -9.89 -11.31
C SER A 46 -2.16 -9.61 -12.05
N GLU A 47 -2.16 -9.47 -13.37
CA GLU A 47 -3.39 -9.26 -14.15
C GLU A 47 -4.44 -10.38 -14.00
N LYS A 48 -4.00 -11.60 -13.65
CA LYS A 48 -4.88 -12.76 -13.44
C LYS A 48 -5.30 -12.94 -11.99
N ILE A 49 -4.82 -12.09 -11.08
CA ILE A 49 -5.25 -12.01 -9.69
C ILE A 49 -6.26 -10.88 -9.59
N SER A 50 -7.35 -11.10 -8.85
CA SER A 50 -8.39 -10.08 -8.69
C SER A 50 -7.90 -8.82 -7.97
N LEU A 51 -8.34 -7.65 -8.44
CA LEU A 51 -8.12 -6.35 -7.78
C LEU A 51 -8.70 -6.31 -6.35
N ASP A 52 -9.72 -7.12 -6.07
CA ASP A 52 -10.38 -7.23 -4.76
C ASP A 52 -10.04 -8.53 -4.02
N ARG A 53 -8.88 -9.16 -4.31
CA ARG A 53 -8.50 -10.40 -3.62
C ARG A 53 -8.47 -10.19 -2.11
N SER A 54 -8.87 -11.21 -1.35
CA SER A 54 -8.69 -11.20 0.10
C SER A 54 -7.24 -11.50 0.47
N ILE A 55 -6.74 -10.87 1.52
CA ILE A 55 -5.41 -11.12 2.11
C ILE A 55 -5.56 -11.58 3.57
N PRO A 56 -4.59 -12.33 4.12
CA PRO A 56 -4.69 -12.87 5.48
C PRO A 56 -4.52 -11.75 6.52
N ASP A 57 -5.23 -11.88 7.65
CA ASP A 57 -5.08 -10.97 8.78
C ASP A 57 -4.07 -11.52 9.79
N TYR A 58 -2.81 -11.12 9.61
CA TYR A 58 -1.69 -11.50 10.46
C TYR A 58 -1.61 -10.77 11.81
N ARG A 59 -2.54 -9.85 12.09
CA ARG A 59 -2.50 -9.10 13.35
C ARG A 59 -2.64 -10.05 14.56
N PRO A 60 -1.87 -9.84 15.64
CA PRO A 60 -2.06 -10.52 16.91
C PRO A 60 -3.49 -10.32 17.45
N THR A 61 -4.00 -11.30 18.21
CA THR A 61 -5.36 -11.27 18.78
C THR A 61 -5.64 -9.97 19.54
N LYS A 62 -4.69 -9.51 20.35
CA LYS A 62 -4.83 -8.26 21.10
C LYS A 62 -5.04 -7.04 20.19
N CYS A 63 -4.34 -6.95 19.06
CA CYS A 63 -4.51 -5.86 18.09
C CYS A 63 -5.90 -5.91 17.42
N LYS A 64 -6.45 -7.11 17.19
CA LYS A 64 -7.80 -7.32 16.63
C LYS A 64 -8.90 -6.90 17.61
N GLU A 65 -8.66 -7.02 18.91
CA GLU A 65 -9.60 -6.70 19.98
C GLU A 65 -9.58 -5.22 20.40
N LEU A 66 -8.53 -4.47 20.03
CA LEU A 66 -8.43 -3.06 20.34
C LEU A 66 -9.58 -2.27 19.71
N LYS A 67 -10.12 -1.34 20.50
CA LYS A 67 -11.17 -0.41 20.08
C LYS A 67 -10.58 0.98 19.99
N TYR A 68 -10.85 1.63 18.87
CA TYR A 68 -10.41 3.00 18.61
C TYR A 68 -11.59 3.95 18.64
N SER A 69 -11.31 5.24 18.85
CA SER A 69 -12.32 6.29 18.72
C SER A 69 -12.91 6.28 17.31
N LYS A 70 -14.19 6.64 17.16
CA LYS A 70 -14.79 6.91 15.85
C LYS A 70 -14.41 8.29 15.31
N GLU A 71 -13.99 9.19 16.20
CA GLU A 71 -13.59 10.55 15.87
C GLU A 71 -12.09 10.63 15.60
N LEU A 72 -11.61 9.88 14.61
CA LEU A 72 -10.22 9.93 14.16
C LEU A 72 -10.08 10.94 13.00
N PRO A 73 -8.89 11.56 12.83
CA PRO A 73 -8.65 12.48 11.72
C PRO A 73 -8.74 11.76 10.36
N GLN A 74 -9.23 12.47 9.34
CA GLN A 74 -9.27 11.91 7.99
C GLN A 74 -7.87 11.87 7.35
N ILE A 75 -7.60 10.83 6.56
CA ILE A 75 -6.34 10.60 5.85
C ILE A 75 -6.48 10.79 4.33
N SER A 76 -5.53 11.50 3.74
CA SER A 76 -5.26 11.47 2.29
C SER A 76 -4.16 10.45 2.01
N ILE A 77 -4.45 9.46 1.17
CA ILE A 77 -3.49 8.43 0.76
C ILE A 77 -2.84 8.87 -0.54
N ILE A 78 -1.51 8.87 -0.60
CA ILE A 78 -0.75 9.27 -1.79
C ILE A 78 0.04 8.06 -2.27
N PHE A 79 -0.23 7.65 -3.51
CA PHE A 79 0.58 6.70 -4.26
C PHE A 79 1.38 7.44 -5.30
N ILE A 80 2.64 7.04 -5.47
CA ILE A 80 3.54 7.63 -6.47
C ILE A 80 4.04 6.50 -7.35
N PHE A 81 4.02 6.73 -8.65
CA PHE A 81 4.42 5.71 -9.61
C PHE A 81 5.10 6.31 -10.84
N VAL A 82 5.89 5.47 -11.49
CA VAL A 82 6.45 5.70 -12.81
C VAL A 82 6.51 4.34 -13.53
N ASN A 83 5.81 4.21 -14.65
CA ASN A 83 5.77 2.96 -15.42
C ASN A 83 5.46 1.71 -14.57
N GLU A 84 4.53 1.84 -13.63
CA GLU A 84 4.08 0.75 -12.75
C GLU A 84 2.98 -0.06 -13.42
N ALA A 85 2.90 -1.37 -13.18
CA ALA A 85 1.86 -2.19 -13.81
C ALA A 85 0.46 -1.75 -13.38
N LEU A 86 -0.45 -1.53 -14.34
CA LEU A 86 -1.81 -1.04 -14.07
C LEU A 86 -2.59 -1.93 -13.09
N SER A 87 -2.44 -3.26 -13.22
CA SER A 87 -3.07 -4.24 -12.32
C SER A 87 -2.63 -4.08 -10.86
N VAL A 88 -1.41 -3.61 -10.63
CA VAL A 88 -0.83 -3.42 -9.30
C VAL A 88 -1.30 -2.10 -8.69
N ILE A 89 -1.21 -0.99 -9.43
CA ILE A 89 -1.74 0.31 -8.99
C ILE A 89 -3.21 0.19 -8.58
N LEU A 90 -4.03 -0.43 -9.44
CA LEU A 90 -5.46 -0.55 -9.18
C LEU A 90 -5.75 -1.46 -7.99
N ARG A 91 -4.95 -2.51 -7.75
CA ARG A 91 -5.10 -3.36 -6.56
C ARG A 91 -4.75 -2.60 -5.27
N SER A 92 -3.76 -1.71 -5.31
CA SER A 92 -3.47 -0.80 -4.19
C SER A 92 -4.62 0.17 -3.92
N VAL A 93 -5.20 0.76 -4.97
CA VAL A 93 -6.38 1.63 -4.83
C VAL A 93 -7.59 0.86 -4.27
N HIS A 94 -7.88 -0.32 -4.83
CA HIS A 94 -8.99 -1.16 -4.37
C HIS A 94 -8.82 -1.57 -2.91
N SER A 95 -7.64 -2.07 -2.52
CA SER A 95 -7.40 -2.46 -1.14
C SER A 95 -7.47 -1.27 -0.17
N ALA A 96 -6.97 -0.09 -0.55
CA ALA A 96 -7.11 1.13 0.25
C ALA A 96 -8.59 1.51 0.47
N VAL A 97 -9.41 1.48 -0.59
CA VAL A 97 -10.85 1.78 -0.47
C VAL A 97 -11.58 0.70 0.32
N ASN A 98 -11.28 -0.57 0.09
CA ASN A 98 -11.95 -1.71 0.72
C ASN A 98 -11.60 -1.87 2.21
N HIS A 99 -10.40 -1.46 2.63
CA HIS A 99 -9.88 -1.69 3.98
C HIS A 99 -9.70 -0.43 4.83
N THR A 100 -10.02 0.76 4.32
CA THR A 100 -10.11 1.99 5.11
C THR A 100 -11.57 2.39 5.34
N PRO A 101 -12.02 2.60 6.59
CA PRO A 101 -13.36 3.09 6.85
C PRO A 101 -13.68 4.38 6.10
N THR A 102 -14.86 4.46 5.49
CA THR A 102 -15.25 5.56 4.59
C THR A 102 -15.21 6.95 5.23
N HIS A 103 -15.47 7.04 6.54
CA HIS A 103 -15.39 8.30 7.28
C HIS A 103 -13.94 8.75 7.55
N LEU A 104 -12.96 7.85 7.45
CA LEU A 104 -11.54 8.14 7.64
C LEU A 104 -10.82 8.42 6.32
N LEU A 105 -11.22 7.78 5.22
CA LEU A 105 -10.61 8.01 3.91
C LEU A 105 -11.09 9.33 3.30
N LYS A 106 -10.23 10.35 3.28
CA LYS A 106 -10.56 11.65 2.66
C LYS A 106 -10.53 11.57 1.14
N GLU A 107 -9.42 11.05 0.62
CA GLU A 107 -9.12 10.98 -0.81
C GLU A 107 -7.91 10.07 -1.05
N ILE A 108 -7.77 9.61 -2.29
CA ILE A 108 -6.58 8.93 -2.79
C ILE A 108 -6.00 9.78 -3.93
N ILE A 109 -4.70 10.03 -3.89
CA ILE A 109 -3.98 10.83 -4.87
C ILE A 109 -2.95 9.92 -5.55
N LEU A 110 -3.13 9.74 -6.86
CA LEU A 110 -2.23 9.00 -7.74
C LEU A 110 -1.29 10.00 -8.41
N VAL A 111 -0.02 10.02 -8.02
CA VAL A 111 0.99 10.91 -8.60
C VAL A 111 1.77 10.14 -9.66
N ASP A 112 1.51 10.48 -10.92
CA ASP A 112 2.25 10.00 -12.10
C ASP A 112 3.51 10.86 -12.29
N ASP A 113 4.69 10.31 -12.00
CA ASP A 113 5.98 10.98 -12.23
C ASP A 113 6.47 10.83 -13.67
N ASN A 114 5.58 11.20 -14.61
CA ASN A 114 5.80 11.17 -16.05
C ASN A 114 6.12 9.77 -16.59
N SER A 115 5.16 8.86 -16.43
CA SER A 115 5.14 7.53 -17.07
C SER A 115 5.00 7.63 -18.58
N ASP A 116 5.50 6.64 -19.31
CA ASP A 116 5.45 6.53 -20.76
C ASP A 116 4.35 5.56 -21.23
N GLU A 117 3.88 4.68 -20.34
CA GLU A 117 2.86 3.68 -20.67
C GLU A 117 1.47 4.30 -20.89
N GLU A 118 0.89 4.06 -22.07
CA GLU A 118 -0.41 4.61 -22.47
C GLU A 118 -1.56 4.20 -21.53
N GLU A 119 -1.49 2.99 -20.96
CA GLU A 119 -2.50 2.50 -20.02
C GLU A 119 -2.58 3.33 -18.73
N LEU A 120 -1.50 4.01 -18.36
CA LEU A 120 -1.41 4.88 -17.18
C LEU A 120 -1.89 6.31 -17.45
N LYS A 121 -2.26 6.62 -18.69
CA LYS A 121 -2.79 7.92 -19.11
C LYS A 121 -4.31 7.93 -19.02
N ALA A 122 -4.99 8.10 -20.15
CA ALA A 122 -6.45 8.16 -20.20
C ALA A 122 -7.14 6.91 -19.60
N PRO A 123 -6.68 5.66 -19.82
CA PRO A 123 -7.37 4.48 -19.32
C PRO A 123 -7.42 4.40 -17.79
N LEU A 124 -6.29 4.63 -17.10
CA LEU A 124 -6.24 4.73 -15.64
C LEU A 124 -7.18 5.82 -15.13
N GLU A 125 -7.09 7.01 -15.73
CA GLU A 125 -7.87 8.17 -15.30
C GLU A 125 -9.38 7.97 -15.49
N GLU A 126 -9.79 7.38 -16.61
CA GLU A 126 -11.18 7.02 -16.88
C GLU A 126 -11.68 5.96 -15.89
N TYR A 127 -10.86 4.94 -15.59
CA TYR A 127 -11.21 3.90 -14.65
C TYR A 127 -11.49 4.48 -13.26
N VAL A 128 -10.55 5.26 -12.70
CA VAL A 128 -10.67 5.78 -11.33
C VAL A 128 -11.79 6.81 -11.21
N HIS A 129 -11.99 7.68 -12.22
CA HIS A 129 -13.10 8.64 -12.22
C HIS A 129 -14.47 7.95 -12.26
N LYS A 130 -14.63 6.90 -13.07
CA LYS A 130 -15.89 6.16 -13.16
C LYS A 130 -16.14 5.29 -11.93
N ARG A 131 -15.09 4.64 -11.38
CA ARG A 131 -15.22 3.70 -10.26
C ARG A 131 -15.30 4.39 -8.89
N TYR A 132 -14.58 5.49 -8.72
CA TYR A 132 -14.41 6.21 -7.45
C TYR A 132 -14.59 7.73 -7.62
N PRO A 133 -15.77 8.18 -8.07
CA PRO A 133 -16.00 9.57 -8.46
C PRO A 133 -15.72 10.53 -7.29
N GLY A 134 -14.80 11.47 -7.51
CA GLY A 134 -14.39 12.48 -6.52
C GLY A 134 -13.49 11.99 -5.39
N LEU A 135 -13.34 10.67 -5.22
CA LEU A 135 -12.50 10.08 -4.17
C LEU A 135 -11.05 9.89 -4.61
N VAL A 136 -10.83 9.44 -5.85
CA VAL A 136 -9.50 9.20 -6.41
C VAL A 136 -9.17 10.29 -7.44
N LYS A 137 -7.98 10.87 -7.32
CA LYS A 137 -7.50 11.95 -8.19
C LYS A 137 -6.15 11.57 -8.79
N VAL A 138 -5.90 11.97 -10.03
CA VAL A 138 -4.59 11.79 -10.69
C VAL A 138 -3.89 13.13 -10.77
N VAL A 139 -2.65 13.20 -10.29
CA VAL A 139 -1.74 14.35 -10.40
C VAL A 139 -0.61 13.93 -11.33
N ARG A 140 -0.32 14.71 -12.37
CA ARG A 140 0.70 14.38 -13.37
C ARG A 140 1.82 15.40 -13.37
N ASN A 141 3.05 14.92 -13.18
CA ASN A 141 4.23 15.74 -13.40
C ASN A 141 4.47 15.89 -14.91
N GLN A 142 4.88 17.09 -15.33
CA GLN A 142 5.15 17.40 -16.75
C GLN A 142 6.47 16.79 -17.25
N LYS A 143 7.34 16.36 -16.32
CA LYS A 143 8.60 15.67 -16.58
C LYS A 143 8.92 14.78 -15.38
N ARG A 144 9.84 13.84 -15.56
CA ARG A 144 10.29 12.96 -14.47
C ARG A 144 11.11 13.76 -13.46
N GLU A 145 10.57 13.94 -12.26
CA GLU A 145 11.17 14.76 -11.19
C GLU A 145 11.80 13.89 -10.08
N GLY A 146 11.45 12.60 -10.03
CA GLY A 146 11.89 11.64 -9.02
C GLY A 146 10.98 11.59 -7.78
N LEU A 147 11.11 10.50 -7.02
CA LEU A 147 10.23 10.14 -5.89
C LEU A 147 10.02 11.28 -4.88
N ILE A 148 11.08 12.01 -4.51
CA ILE A 148 11.00 13.07 -3.49
C ILE A 148 10.10 14.21 -3.97
N ARG A 149 10.27 14.66 -5.21
CA ARG A 149 9.50 15.78 -5.76
C ARG A 149 8.07 15.36 -6.06
N ALA A 150 7.87 14.14 -6.55
CA ALA A 150 6.54 13.57 -6.69
C ALA A 150 5.79 13.46 -5.33
N ARG A 151 6.48 13.12 -4.23
CA ARG A 151 5.90 13.21 -2.86
C ARG A 151 5.43 14.61 -2.52
N ILE A 152 6.20 15.63 -2.88
CA ILE A 152 5.85 17.04 -2.64
C ILE A 152 4.63 17.45 -3.47
N GLU A 153 4.54 17.06 -4.73
CA GLU A 153 3.38 17.36 -5.57
C GLU A 153 2.10 16.66 -5.07
N GLY A 154 2.22 15.39 -4.65
CA GLY A 154 1.12 14.70 -3.97
C GLY A 154 0.70 15.39 -2.67
N TRP A 155 1.67 15.83 -1.84
CA TRP A 155 1.39 16.56 -0.61
C TRP A 155 0.60 17.84 -0.90
N LYS A 156 1.04 18.65 -1.86
CA LYS A 156 0.38 19.92 -2.20
C LYS A 156 -1.08 19.73 -2.63
N ALA A 157 -1.39 18.60 -3.26
CA ALA A 157 -2.75 18.26 -3.67
C ALA A 157 -3.62 17.70 -2.52
N ALA A 158 -3.01 17.25 -1.42
CA ALA A 158 -3.71 16.65 -0.28
C ALA A 158 -4.44 17.67 0.58
N THR A 159 -5.66 17.31 1.00
CA THR A 159 -6.58 18.12 1.80
C THR A 159 -7.00 17.46 3.11
N GLY A 160 -6.55 16.23 3.36
CA GLY A 160 -6.77 15.49 4.61
C GLY A 160 -6.00 16.09 5.78
N GLN A 161 -6.42 15.74 7.00
CA GLN A 161 -5.74 16.17 8.22
C GLN A 161 -4.44 15.40 8.46
N VAL A 162 -4.36 14.18 7.93
CA VAL A 162 -3.19 13.31 7.92
C VAL A 162 -2.90 12.92 6.48
N THR A 163 -1.62 12.80 6.14
CA THR A 163 -1.17 12.33 4.82
C THR A 163 -0.38 11.05 4.99
N GLY A 164 -0.76 10.00 4.26
CA GLY A 164 -0.04 8.74 4.19
C GLY A 164 0.62 8.56 2.84
N PHE A 165 1.93 8.31 2.83
CA PHE A 165 2.70 8.02 1.61
C PHE A 165 2.91 6.52 1.50
N PHE A 166 2.51 5.95 0.37
CA PHE A 166 2.65 4.53 0.09
C PHE A 166 3.20 4.31 -1.31
N ASP A 167 3.89 3.19 -1.50
CA ASP A 167 4.28 2.76 -2.82
C ASP A 167 3.04 2.30 -3.60
N ALA A 168 3.10 2.36 -4.93
CA ALA A 168 1.95 2.02 -5.79
C ALA A 168 1.68 0.50 -5.91
N HIS A 169 2.44 -0.31 -5.18
CA HIS A 169 2.42 -1.78 -5.21
C HIS A 169 2.25 -2.40 -3.83
N VAL A 170 1.28 -1.88 -3.07
CA VAL A 170 0.92 -2.35 -1.72
C VAL A 170 -0.50 -2.91 -1.68
N GLU A 171 -0.81 -3.75 -0.70
CA GLU A 171 -2.18 -4.17 -0.39
C GLU A 171 -2.48 -3.94 1.09
N PHE A 172 -3.53 -3.17 1.38
CA PHE A 172 -3.89 -2.80 2.74
C PHE A 172 -4.65 -3.92 3.43
N THR A 173 -4.32 -4.20 4.70
CA THR A 173 -5.03 -5.16 5.54
C THR A 173 -6.19 -4.48 6.28
N ALA A 174 -7.18 -5.26 6.70
CA ALA A 174 -8.30 -4.73 7.47
C ALA A 174 -7.83 -4.11 8.80
N GLY A 175 -8.33 -2.91 9.12
CA GLY A 175 -8.08 -2.25 10.40
C GLY A 175 -6.66 -1.67 10.55
N TRP A 176 -6.00 -1.34 9.45
CA TRP A 176 -4.68 -0.72 9.43
C TRP A 176 -4.70 0.78 9.80
N ALA A 177 -5.80 1.48 9.50
CA ALA A 177 -5.84 2.95 9.55
C ALA A 177 -6.06 3.48 10.96
N GLU A 178 -6.96 2.85 11.72
CA GLU A 178 -7.35 3.23 13.07
C GLU A 178 -6.16 3.28 14.06
N PRO A 179 -5.29 2.24 14.15
CA PRO A 179 -4.11 2.31 15.00
C PRO A 179 -3.19 3.48 14.62
N VAL A 180 -2.94 3.67 13.33
CA VAL A 180 -2.07 4.75 12.83
C VAL A 180 -2.64 6.12 13.20
N LEU A 181 -3.92 6.37 12.90
CA LEU A 181 -4.56 7.65 13.12
C LEU A 181 -4.76 7.96 14.60
N SER A 182 -5.04 6.94 15.43
CA SER A 182 -5.13 7.10 16.88
C SER A 182 -3.81 7.60 17.46
N ARG A 183 -2.67 7.02 17.03
CA ARG A 183 -1.35 7.46 17.53
C ARG A 183 -0.98 8.87 17.11
N ILE A 184 -1.37 9.28 15.90
CA ILE A 184 -1.17 10.66 15.41
C ILE A 184 -2.09 11.63 16.14
N GLN A 185 -3.34 11.24 16.41
CA GLN A 185 -4.28 12.07 17.17
C GLN A 185 -3.78 12.32 18.61
N GLU A 186 -3.28 11.27 19.29
CA GLU A 186 -2.67 11.39 20.62
C GLU A 186 -1.50 12.39 20.64
N ASN A 187 -0.69 12.43 19.57
CA ASN A 187 0.41 13.38 19.45
C ASN A 187 0.75 13.65 17.98
N ARG A 188 0.38 14.84 17.50
CA ARG A 188 0.58 15.30 16.11
C ARG A 188 2.04 15.45 15.68
N LYS A 189 3.00 15.32 16.62
CA LYS A 189 4.45 15.34 16.32
C LYS A 189 5.02 13.95 16.03
N ARG A 190 4.19 12.91 16.04
CA ARG A 190 4.60 11.54 15.71
C ARG A 190 4.49 11.31 14.21
N VAL A 191 5.49 10.63 13.65
CA VAL A 191 5.40 10.01 12.33
C VAL A 191 5.21 8.52 12.57
N ILE A 192 4.29 7.89 11.86
CA ILE A 192 3.95 6.48 12.06
C ILE A 192 4.35 5.69 10.82
N LEU A 193 5.03 4.57 11.03
CA LEU A 193 5.26 3.55 10.03
C LEU A 193 4.35 2.34 10.34
N PRO A 194 3.45 1.90 9.45
CA PRO A 194 2.73 0.66 9.69
C PRO A 194 3.67 -0.55 9.64
N SER A 195 3.22 -1.69 10.15
CA SER A 195 3.89 -2.96 9.86
C SER A 195 3.81 -3.28 8.38
N ILE A 196 4.95 -3.67 7.78
CA ILE A 196 5.06 -3.97 6.36
C ILE A 196 5.34 -5.46 6.23
N ASP A 197 4.38 -6.19 5.67
CA ASP A 197 4.51 -7.58 5.26
C ASP A 197 4.98 -7.66 3.80
N ASN A 198 5.47 -8.83 3.38
CA ASN A 198 6.03 -9.03 2.06
C ASN A 198 5.02 -9.63 1.09
N ILE A 199 4.96 -9.12 -0.13
CA ILE A 199 4.25 -9.76 -1.25
C ILE A 199 5.32 -10.32 -2.19
N LYS A 200 5.36 -11.65 -2.36
CA LYS A 200 6.35 -12.31 -3.21
C LYS A 200 6.20 -11.86 -4.67
N GLN A 201 7.30 -11.38 -5.25
CA GLN A 201 7.37 -10.90 -6.63
C GLN A 201 6.96 -11.95 -7.69
N ASP A 202 7.18 -13.24 -7.42
CA ASP A 202 6.97 -14.30 -8.41
C ASP A 202 5.54 -14.84 -8.46
N ASN A 203 4.91 -14.97 -7.28
CA ASN A 203 3.64 -15.69 -7.11
C ASN A 203 2.60 -14.92 -6.28
N PHE A 204 2.90 -13.68 -5.86
CA PHE A 204 2.00 -12.81 -5.09
C PHE A 204 1.53 -13.38 -3.75
N GLU A 205 2.24 -14.37 -3.20
CA GLU A 205 2.03 -14.85 -1.83
C GLU A 205 2.31 -13.72 -0.83
N VAL A 206 1.40 -13.52 0.12
CA VAL A 206 1.59 -12.59 1.24
C VAL A 206 2.30 -13.34 2.36
N GLN A 207 3.44 -12.83 2.80
CA GLN A 207 4.24 -13.40 3.87
C GLN A 207 4.39 -12.40 5.01
N ARG A 208 3.98 -12.81 6.21
CA ARG A 208 4.14 -12.01 7.42
C ARG A 208 5.63 -11.74 7.68
N TYR A 209 5.97 -10.49 7.91
CA TYR A 209 7.28 -10.10 8.45
C TYR A 209 7.22 -9.94 9.95
N GLU A 210 8.31 -10.32 10.62
CA GLU A 210 8.42 -10.14 12.05
C GLU A 210 8.56 -8.67 12.43
N ASN A 211 8.26 -8.42 13.70
CA ASN A 211 8.42 -7.11 14.28
C ASN A 211 9.86 -6.68 14.38
N SER A 212 10.11 -5.52 13.79
CA SER A 212 11.42 -4.89 13.79
C SER A 212 11.26 -3.40 14.00
N ALA A 213 12.16 -2.82 14.79
CA ALA A 213 12.41 -1.40 14.74
C ALA A 213 13.18 -1.05 13.45
N LEU A 214 13.19 0.23 13.09
CA LEU A 214 14.00 0.75 12.00
C LEU A 214 15.29 1.34 12.57
N GLY A 215 16.41 1.09 11.89
CA GLY A 215 17.69 1.74 12.14
C GLY A 215 18.47 1.90 10.84
N ASP A 216 19.64 2.51 10.93
CA ASP A 216 20.51 2.78 9.78
C ASP A 216 21.92 2.28 10.06
N SER A 217 22.59 1.74 9.04
CA SER A 217 24.01 1.39 9.14
C SER A 217 24.87 2.66 9.02
N TRP A 218 26.18 2.56 9.29
CA TRP A 218 27.10 3.70 9.14
C TRP A 218 27.30 4.12 7.69
N GLU A 219 27.01 3.23 6.75
CA GLU A 219 26.94 3.51 5.31
C GLU A 219 25.57 4.09 4.89
N LEU A 220 24.70 4.38 5.86
CA LEU A 220 23.35 4.95 5.68
C LEU A 220 22.37 4.02 4.95
N TRP A 221 22.55 2.70 5.07
CA TRP A 221 21.55 1.73 4.62
C TRP A 221 20.46 1.58 5.68
N CYS A 222 19.20 1.70 5.29
CA CYS A 222 18.08 1.37 6.17
C CYS A 222 18.06 -0.13 6.48
N MET A 223 17.87 -0.47 7.75
CA MET A 223 17.87 -1.84 8.24
C MET A 223 16.71 -2.09 9.21
N TYR A 224 16.24 -3.32 9.20
CA TYR A 224 15.42 -3.85 10.29
C TYR A 224 16.31 -4.26 11.45
N ILE A 225 16.06 -3.69 12.63
CA ILE A 225 16.76 -4.04 13.86
C ILE A 225 15.77 -4.60 14.88
N SER A 226 16.27 -5.34 15.87
CA SER A 226 15.43 -5.85 16.95
C SER A 226 14.74 -4.69 17.69
N PRO A 227 13.44 -4.84 18.05
CA PRO A 227 12.77 -3.87 18.90
C PRO A 227 13.52 -3.62 20.22
N PRO A 228 13.40 -2.42 20.81
CA PRO A 228 13.99 -2.10 22.10
C PRO A 228 13.61 -3.09 23.22
N LYS A 229 14.51 -3.29 24.20
CA LYS A 229 14.31 -4.26 25.29
C LYS A 229 13.04 -3.99 26.10
N ASP A 230 12.71 -2.72 26.35
CA ASP A 230 11.50 -2.32 27.07
C ASP A 230 10.22 -2.72 26.34
N TRP A 231 10.23 -2.75 25.00
CA TRP A 231 9.11 -3.26 24.21
C TRP A 231 8.94 -4.78 24.39
N TRP A 232 10.05 -5.53 24.39
CA TRP A 232 10.03 -6.98 24.66
C TRP A 232 9.57 -7.29 26.08
N ASP A 233 10.10 -6.57 27.06
CA ASP A 233 9.75 -6.73 28.48
C ASP A 233 8.27 -6.44 28.74
N ALA A 234 7.66 -5.53 27.95
CA ALA A 234 6.23 -5.24 28.05
C ALA A 234 5.33 -6.38 27.53
N GLY A 235 5.84 -7.24 26.65
CA GLY A 235 5.12 -8.42 26.13
C GLY A 235 3.83 -8.11 25.38
N ASP A 236 3.62 -6.87 24.95
CA ASP A 236 2.38 -6.40 24.32
C ASP A 236 2.64 -5.94 22.88
N PRO A 237 2.25 -6.74 21.86
CA PRO A 237 2.52 -6.42 20.47
C PRO A 237 1.69 -5.24 19.94
N SER A 238 0.70 -4.76 20.69
CA SER A 238 -0.09 -3.59 20.33
C SER A 238 0.56 -2.26 20.74
N LEU A 239 1.63 -2.33 21.55
CA LEU A 239 2.41 -1.17 21.89
C LEU A 239 3.28 -0.75 20.69
N PRO A 240 3.41 0.55 20.45
CA PRO A 240 4.18 1.04 19.33
C PRO A 240 5.69 0.85 19.59
N ILE A 241 6.42 0.45 18.55
CA ILE A 241 7.88 0.29 18.63
C ILE A 241 8.53 1.64 18.33
N ARG A 242 9.33 2.17 19.26
CA ARG A 242 10.11 3.40 19.05
C ARG A 242 11.35 3.10 18.21
N SER A 243 11.54 3.80 17.10
CA SER A 243 12.80 3.76 16.35
C SER A 243 13.81 4.76 16.93
N VAL A 244 15.10 4.43 16.83
CA VAL A 244 16.22 5.21 17.38
C VAL A 244 16.54 6.43 16.51
N THR A 245 16.31 6.36 15.19
CA THR A 245 16.81 7.36 14.24
C THR A 245 15.81 8.47 13.88
N SER A 246 14.57 8.41 14.38
CA SER A 246 13.59 9.48 14.21
C SER A 246 12.45 9.35 15.21
N LYS A 247 11.59 10.37 15.37
CA LYS A 247 10.31 10.27 16.12
C LYS A 247 9.29 9.37 15.39
N LEU A 248 9.79 8.32 14.73
CA LEU A 248 9.07 7.32 13.98
C LEU A 248 8.66 6.20 14.93
N TRP A 249 7.38 5.88 14.90
CA TRP A 249 6.82 4.78 15.67
C TRP A 249 6.26 3.74 14.72
N ARG A 250 6.62 2.48 14.92
CA ARG A 250 6.01 1.39 14.18
C ARG A 250 4.77 0.89 14.91
N VAL A 251 3.67 0.71 14.19
CA VAL A 251 2.38 0.24 14.74
C VAL A 251 1.84 -0.89 13.87
N TRP A 252 1.20 -1.88 14.51
CA TRP A 252 0.43 -2.93 13.82
C TRP A 252 -0.96 -2.48 13.44
#